data_AF-A0A453S5Q4-F1
#
_entry.id   AF-A0A453S5Q4-F1
#
_cell.length_a   1.000
_cell.length_b   1.000
_cell.length_c   1.000
_cell.angle_alpha   90.00
_cell.angle_beta   90.00
_cell.angle_gamma   90.00
#
_symmetry.space_group_name_H-M   'P 1'
#
loop_
_entity.id
_entity.type
_entity.pdbx_description
1 polymer ?
#
loop_
_entity_poly.entity_id
_entity_poly.type
_entity_poly.pdbx_seq_one_letter_code
_entity_poly.pdbx_strand_id
1 'polypeptide(L)'
;MKDKAKKLLANYSEYRKVPGDGSCFYRSFIYSYLEQLVKVSHEEELRLLGALEPMWEKFQRLHLPGSYSDLHDAFVGFILECMEQKQKLSVRGYQEWLFQESQNEQKFANSENIQQIS
;
A
#
# COMPACT_ATOMS: atom_id res chain seq x y z
N MET A 1 28.21 9.70 -11.85
CA MET A 1 27.14 8.71 -11.54
C MET A 1 27.65 7.47 -10.80
N LYS A 2 28.82 6.91 -11.14
CA LYS A 2 29.36 5.68 -10.51
C LYS A 2 29.51 5.77 -8.98
N ASP A 3 29.89 6.93 -8.45
CA ASP A 3 30.08 7.09 -6.98
C ASP A 3 28.79 7.07 -6.17
N LYS A 4 27.67 7.57 -6.71
CA LYS A 4 26.37 7.51 -6.03
C LYS A 4 25.82 6.08 -6.01
N ALA A 5 25.94 5.35 -7.11
CA ALA A 5 25.53 3.95 -7.19
C ALA A 5 26.34 3.06 -6.24
N LYS A 6 27.67 3.27 -6.16
CA LYS A 6 28.52 2.54 -5.22
C LYS A 6 28.14 2.80 -3.75
N LYS A 7 27.78 4.04 -3.42
CA LYS A 7 27.26 4.38 -2.07
C LYS A 7 25.92 3.70 -1.78
N LEU A 8 25.02 3.59 -2.76
CA LEU A 8 23.75 2.88 -2.58
C LEU A 8 23.97 1.39 -2.33
N LEU A 9 24.79 0.73 -3.14
CA LEU A 9 25.11 -0.70 -2.98
C LEU A 9 25.79 -1.02 -1.64
N ALA A 10 26.48 -0.05 -1.02
CA ALA A 10 27.09 -0.23 0.29
C ALA A 10 26.10 -0.13 1.46
N ASN A 11 24.94 0.52 1.27
CA ASN A 11 23.99 0.82 2.35
C ASN A 11 22.63 0.11 2.19
N TYR A 12 22.31 -0.36 0.99
CA TYR A 12 21.04 -1.00 0.67
C TYR A 12 21.30 -2.39 0.08
N SER A 13 20.70 -3.42 0.68
CA SER A 13 20.83 -4.80 0.23
C SER A 13 19.98 -5.12 -0.99
N GLU A 14 18.83 -4.46 -1.12
CA GLU A 14 17.83 -4.76 -2.15
C GLU A 14 17.16 -3.48 -2.66
N TYR A 15 16.62 -3.56 -3.88
CA TYR A 15 15.86 -2.48 -4.51
C TYR A 15 14.63 -3.05 -5.21
N ARG A 16 13.46 -2.46 -4.95
CA ARG A 16 12.20 -2.79 -5.61
C ARG A 16 11.92 -1.76 -6.70
N LYS A 17 11.88 -2.21 -7.96
CA LYS A 17 11.44 -1.35 -9.07
C LYS A 17 9.92 -1.23 -9.05
N VAL A 18 9.43 -0.03 -9.31
CA VAL A 18 8.01 0.31 -9.39
C VAL A 18 7.74 0.91 -10.78
N PRO A 19 6.60 0.59 -11.44
CA PRO A 19 6.24 1.19 -12.72
C PRO A 19 6.28 2.72 -12.69
N GLY A 20 6.78 3.32 -13.78
CA GLY A 20 6.89 4.78 -13.95
C GLY A 20 5.63 5.39 -14.58
N ASP A 21 4.45 5.00 -14.08
CA ASP A 21 3.12 5.34 -14.64
C ASP A 21 2.52 6.63 -14.05
N GLY A 22 3.31 7.42 -13.31
CA GLY A 22 2.84 8.59 -12.58
C GLY A 22 2.35 8.30 -11.16
N SER A 23 2.09 7.04 -10.81
CA SER A 23 1.68 6.60 -9.46
C SER A 23 2.84 6.02 -8.64
N CYS A 24 4.08 6.10 -9.15
CA CYS A 24 5.25 5.42 -8.57
C CYS A 24 5.53 5.81 -7.12
N PHE A 25 5.29 7.06 -6.71
CA PHE A 25 5.44 7.50 -5.33
C PHE A 25 4.43 6.79 -4.41
N TYR A 26 3.14 6.86 -4.72
CA TYR A 26 2.08 6.26 -3.92
C TYR A 26 2.25 4.74 -3.83
N ARG A 27 2.57 4.11 -4.97
CA ARG A 27 2.82 2.66 -5.04
C ARG A 27 4.04 2.28 -4.21
N SER A 28 5.14 3.02 -4.30
CA SER A 28 6.32 2.76 -3.45
C SER A 28 6.02 2.94 -1.97
N PHE A 29 5.34 4.03 -1.61
CA PHE A 29 5.00 4.35 -0.23
C PHE A 29 4.13 3.28 0.40
N ILE A 30 3.02 2.90 -0.25
CA ILE A 30 2.07 2.00 0.39
C ILE A 30 2.68 0.64 0.66
N TYR A 31 3.45 0.09 -0.28
CA TYR A 31 4.10 -1.20 -0.08
C TYR A 31 5.22 -1.12 0.97
N SER A 32 6.06 -0.09 0.93
CA SER A 32 7.10 0.09 1.95
C SER A 32 6.52 0.32 3.36
N TYR A 33 5.34 0.91 3.46
CA TYR A 33 4.64 1.08 4.74
C TYR A 33 4.04 -0.25 5.22
N LEU A 34 3.33 -0.97 4.34
CA LEU A 34 2.72 -2.26 4.68
C LEU A 34 3.77 -3.34 4.99
N GLU A 35 4.94 -3.31 4.35
CA GLU A 35 6.07 -4.19 4.70
C GLU A 35 6.52 -4.03 6.16
N GLN A 36 6.32 -2.84 6.76
CA GLN A 36 6.65 -2.61 8.16
C GLN A 36 5.64 -3.23 9.11
N LEU A 37 4.42 -3.57 8.66
CA LEU A 37 3.40 -4.18 9.52
C LEU A 37 3.89 -5.47 10.17
N VAL A 38 4.74 -6.24 9.50
CA VAL A 38 5.33 -7.45 10.07
C VAL A 38 6.20 -7.17 11.31
N LYS A 39 6.70 -5.94 11.47
CA LYS A 39 7.60 -5.51 12.55
C LYS A 39 6.92 -4.76 13.67
N VAL A 40 5.66 -4.32 13.48
CA VAL A 40 4.93 -3.53 14.49
C VAL A 40 4.02 -4.40 15.35
N SER A 41 3.60 -3.88 16.50
CA SER A 41 2.64 -4.53 17.39
C SER A 41 1.24 -4.54 16.77
N HIS A 42 0.37 -5.41 17.28
CA HIS A 42 -1.04 -5.43 16.89
C HIS A 42 -1.75 -4.09 17.19
N GLU A 43 -1.37 -3.41 18.27
CA GLU A 43 -1.90 -2.07 18.60
C GLU A 43 -1.62 -1.04 17.50
N GLU A 44 -0.44 -1.11 16.87
CA GLU A 44 -0.07 -0.20 15.79
C GLU A 44 -0.84 -0.48 14.50
N GLU A 45 -1.22 -1.74 14.27
CA GLU A 45 -2.12 -2.12 13.16
C GLU A 45 -3.52 -1.56 13.39
N LEU A 46 -4.05 -1.69 14.61
CA LEU A 46 -5.34 -1.13 14.99
C LEU A 46 -5.31 0.41 14.93
N ARG A 47 -4.18 1.05 15.27
CA ARG A 47 -3.99 2.49 15.10
C ARG A 47 -4.06 2.91 13.63
N LEU A 48 -3.48 2.13 12.73
CA LEU A 48 -3.56 2.37 11.29
C LEU A 48 -5.00 2.25 10.77
N LEU A 49 -5.69 1.16 11.10
CA LEU A 49 -7.10 0.97 10.72
C LEU A 49 -7.98 2.09 11.29
N GLY A 50 -7.82 2.40 12.57
CA GLY A 50 -8.57 3.46 13.25
C GLY A 50 -8.29 4.87 12.72
N ALA A 51 -7.20 5.08 11.99
CA ALA A 51 -6.92 6.35 11.33
C ALA A 51 -7.68 6.52 9.99
N LEU A 52 -8.16 5.43 9.38
CA LEU A 52 -8.85 5.48 8.10
C LEU A 52 -10.24 6.10 8.20
N GLU A 53 -10.99 5.75 9.25
CA GLU A 53 -12.38 6.22 9.41
C GLU A 53 -12.47 7.74 9.60
N PRO A 54 -11.70 8.38 10.50
CA PRO A 54 -11.69 9.84 10.61
C PRO A 54 -11.15 10.55 9.36
N MET A 55 -10.23 9.92 8.63
CA MET A 55 -9.75 10.42 7.34
C MET A 55 -10.86 10.37 6.29
N TRP A 56 -11.60 9.26 6.23
CA TRP A 56 -12.71 9.06 5.32
C TRP A 56 -13.86 10.05 5.57
N GLU A 57 -14.25 10.27 6.83
CA GLU A 57 -15.25 11.28 7.19
C GLU A 57 -14.83 12.69 6.75
N LYS A 58 -13.54 13.04 6.93
CA LYS A 58 -12.99 14.31 6.44
C LYS A 58 -13.05 14.40 4.92
N PHE A 59 -12.70 13.31 4.23
CA PHE A 59 -12.75 13.24 2.78
C PHE A 59 -14.18 13.42 2.24
N GLN A 60 -15.17 12.75 2.83
CA GLN A 60 -16.58 12.87 2.44
C GLN A 60 -17.11 14.31 2.57
N ARG A 61 -16.66 15.05 3.59
CA ARG A 61 -17.02 16.47 3.78
C ARG A 61 -16.45 17.42 2.73
N LEU A 62 -15.46 16.99 1.94
CA LEU A 62 -14.94 17.80 0.84
C LEU A 62 -15.87 17.84 -0.37
N HIS A 63 -16.94 17.02 -0.39
CA HIS A 63 -17.93 16.95 -1.47
C HIS A 63 -17.28 16.84 -2.86
N LEU A 64 -16.17 16.08 -2.94
CA LEU A 64 -15.45 15.88 -4.19
C LEU A 64 -16.35 15.16 -5.21
N PRO A 65 -16.28 15.52 -6.49
CA PRO A 65 -17.02 14.83 -7.53
C PRO A 65 -16.52 13.39 -7.67
N GLY A 66 -17.44 12.42 -7.72
CA GLY A 66 -17.14 10.99 -7.88
C GLY A 66 -17.48 10.14 -6.64
N SER A 67 -17.61 8.83 -6.85
CA SER A 67 -17.74 7.85 -5.76
C SER A 67 -16.38 7.24 -5.46
N TYR A 68 -15.95 7.34 -4.20
CA TYR A 68 -14.68 6.80 -3.72
C TYR A 68 -14.87 5.73 -2.63
N SER A 69 -16.12 5.35 -2.33
CA SER A 69 -16.44 4.33 -1.31
C SER A 69 -15.72 3.01 -1.62
N ASP A 70 -15.74 2.61 -2.88
CA ASP A 70 -15.22 1.32 -3.30
C ASP A 70 -13.70 1.27 -3.13
N LEU A 71 -13.00 2.40 -3.29
CA LEU A 71 -11.57 2.52 -3.03
C LEU A 71 -11.26 2.47 -1.54
N HIS A 72 -12.06 3.16 -0.73
CA HIS A 72 -11.93 3.13 0.72
C HIS A 72 -12.09 1.69 1.23
N ASP A 73 -13.16 1.02 0.82
CA ASP A 73 -13.49 -0.33 1.26
C ASP A 73 -12.47 -1.34 0.75
N ALA A 74 -12.01 -1.21 -0.49
CA ALA A 74 -10.95 -2.04 -1.03
C ALA A 74 -9.63 -1.85 -0.26
N PHE A 75 -9.31 -0.62 0.11
CA PHE A 75 -8.08 -0.34 0.87
C PHE A 75 -8.16 -0.87 2.30
N VAL A 76 -9.29 -0.68 3.00
CA VAL A 76 -9.54 -1.27 4.32
C VAL A 76 -9.43 -2.80 4.26
N GLY A 77 -10.09 -3.41 3.28
CA GLY A 77 -10.03 -4.85 3.05
C GLY A 77 -8.61 -5.34 2.83
N PHE A 78 -7.79 -4.59 2.09
CA PHE A 78 -6.40 -4.96 1.85
C PHE A 78 -5.51 -4.87 3.11
N ILE A 79 -5.75 -3.90 4.01
CA ILE A 79 -5.03 -3.85 5.29
C ILE A 79 -5.41 -5.05 6.17
N LEU A 80 -6.69 -5.42 6.22
CA LEU A 80 -7.16 -6.60 6.95
C LEU A 80 -6.51 -7.87 6.40
N GLU A 81 -6.44 -8.01 5.08
CA GLU A 81 -5.72 -9.11 4.43
C GLU A 81 -4.25 -9.12 4.84
N CYS A 82 -3.57 -7.97 4.84
CA CYS A 82 -2.19 -7.86 5.30
C CYS A 82 -2.01 -8.35 6.75
N MET A 83 -2.90 -7.97 7.66
CA MET A 83 -2.87 -8.40 9.06
C MET A 83 -3.10 -9.91 9.21
N GLU A 84 -3.98 -10.49 8.38
CA GLU A 84 -4.21 -11.92 8.35
C GLU A 84 -2.98 -12.69 7.81
N GLN A 85 -2.40 -12.23 6.71
CA GLN A 85 -1.22 -12.85 6.11
C GLN A 85 0.00 -12.78 7.04
N LYS A 86 0.16 -11.68 7.79
CA LYS A 86 1.20 -11.56 8.82
C LYS A 86 1.13 -12.69 9.86
N GLN A 87 -0.08 -13.13 10.23
CA GLN A 87 -0.25 -14.22 11.21
C GLN A 87 0.07 -15.60 10.63
N LYS A 88 -0.08 -15.76 9.31
CA LYS A 88 0.09 -17.04 8.61
C LYS A 88 1.51 -17.27 8.09
N LEU A 89 2.17 -16.20 7.64
CA LEU A 89 3.43 -16.28 6.91
C LEU A 89 4.62 -15.96 7.81
N SER A 90 5.78 -16.52 7.46
CA SER A 90 7.05 -16.01 7.99
C SER A 90 7.29 -14.57 7.54
N VAL A 91 8.19 -13.84 8.21
CA VAL A 91 8.55 -12.46 7.83
C VAL A 91 8.89 -12.34 6.34
N ARG A 92 9.77 -13.24 5.86
CA ARG A 92 10.16 -13.27 4.46
C ARG A 92 9.00 -13.65 3.54
N GLY A 93 8.17 -14.62 3.94
CA GLY A 93 7.00 -15.03 3.19
C GLY A 93 5.98 -13.91 3.02
N TYR A 94 5.75 -13.12 4.07
CA TYR A 94 4.89 -11.94 4.01
C TYR A 94 5.43 -10.88 3.04
N GLN A 95 6.74 -10.61 3.08
CA GLN A 95 7.38 -9.64 2.17
C GLN A 95 7.31 -10.09 0.70
N GLU A 96 7.55 -11.37 0.43
CA GLU A 96 7.43 -11.96 -0.92
C GLU A 96 5.98 -11.94 -1.40
N TRP A 97 5.00 -12.29 -0.55
CA TRP A 97 3.58 -12.19 -0.88
C TRP A 97 3.17 -10.75 -1.22
N LEU A 98 3.48 -9.81 -0.33
CA LEU A 98 3.15 -8.39 -0.52
C LEU A 98 3.87 -7.79 -1.74
N PHE A 99 5.06 -8.31 -2.09
CA PHE A 99 5.71 -7.98 -3.36
C PHE A 99 4.89 -8.44 -4.57
N GLN A 100 4.38 -9.67 -4.59
CA GLN A 100 3.53 -10.13 -5.69
C GLN A 100 2.24 -9.32 -5.80
N GLU A 101 1.58 -9.02 -4.67
CA GLU A 101 0.39 -8.16 -4.65
C GLU A 101 0.70 -6.75 -5.20
N SER A 102 1.92 -6.26 -5.00
CA SER A 102 2.35 -4.96 -5.57
C SER A 102 2.42 -4.87 -7.07
N GLN A 103 2.55 -6.02 -7.73
CA GLN A 103 2.58 -6.14 -9.18
C GLN A 103 1.21 -6.53 -9.75
N ASN A 104 0.22 -6.81 -8.90
CA ASN A 104 -1.11 -7.21 -9.34
C ASN A 104 -1.97 -5.98 -9.69
N GLU A 105 -1.85 -5.52 -10.94
CA GLU A 105 -2.63 -4.40 -11.47
C GLU A 105 -4.15 -4.65 -11.47
N GLN A 106 -4.57 -5.92 -11.40
CA GLN A 106 -5.99 -6.31 -11.38
C GLN A 106 -6.58 -6.32 -9.97
N LYS A 107 -5.76 -6.27 -8.91
CA LYS A 107 -6.20 -6.44 -7.52
C LYS A 107 -7.32 -5.48 -7.12
N PHE A 108 -7.27 -4.25 -7.65
CA PHE A 108 -8.23 -3.19 -7.38
C PHE A 108 -9.01 -2.76 -8.64
N ALA A 109 -8.82 -3.44 -9.78
CA ALA A 109 -9.44 -3.06 -11.04
C ALA A 109 -10.97 -3.22 -11.05
N ASN A 110 -11.52 -4.06 -10.16
CA ASN A 110 -12.95 -4.29 -10.03
C ASN A 110 -13.68 -3.25 -9.14
N SER A 111 -13.01 -2.21 -8.64
CA SER A 111 -13.71 -1.01 -8.14
C SER A 111 -14.18 -0.19 -9.35
N GLU A 112 -15.18 -0.71 -10.06
CA GLU A 112 -15.77 -0.10 -11.24
C GLU A 112 -16.45 1.23 -10.88
N ASN A 113 -15.73 2.37 -11.02
CA ASN A 113 -16.24 3.69 -11.47
C ASN A 113 -15.28 4.87 -11.18
N ILE A 114 -13.99 4.77 -11.54
CA ILE A 114 -13.05 5.91 -11.40
C ILE A 114 -12.49 6.35 -12.76
N GLN A 115 -13.15 5.98 -13.87
CA GLN A 115 -12.70 6.32 -15.22
C GLN A 115 -13.45 7.47 -15.89
N GLN A 116 -14.11 8.38 -15.14
CA GLN A 116 -14.65 9.60 -15.78
C GLN A 116 -14.36 10.87 -14.98
N ILE A 117 -13.13 11.34 -15.04
CA ILE A 117 -12.85 12.78 -14.92
C ILE A 117 -11.77 13.12 -15.98
N SER A 118 -12.24 13.50 -17.17
CA SER A 118 -11.50 14.27 -18.18
C SER A 118 -12.08 15.67 -18.24
#